data_AF-A0A518BIQ1-F1
#
_entry.id   AF-A0A518BIQ1-F1
#
_cell.length_a   1.000
_cell.length_b   1.000
_cell.length_c   1.000
_cell.angle_alpha   90.00
_cell.angle_beta   90.00
_cell.angle_gamma   90.00
#
_symmetry.space_group_name_H-M   'P 1'
#
loop_
_entity.id
_entity.type
_entity.pdbx_description
1 polymer ?
#
loop_
_entity_poly.entity_id
_entity_poly.type
_entity_poly.pdbx_seq_one_letter_code
_entity_poly.pdbx_strand_id
1 'polypeptide(L)'
;MPTTFWMLLALATTLPQGPPTPQPGGPTAQVSVLCNGAFDETAPGGDQRLPWWRVIAGTPRIETDVAGSALVTAAGEIVQQPLPAMAGGELVIRGRLHGVGTLTLIDGLGGSASETWDGPGDEGFEFEVRASDLASGLMRAVEPRFVLQLAGGDPLVPGGQARWSELSARATFPCPTEDDLRSEILGLLEWSFDEHLSRSLDDLGPRPTAFVAREFDVDTGEPVGAPMGRVTFHPLYGQLLRAWAVEPRAEWGAALERFVRDFLELGLHPETGLPRYWDPVADVPLDDAGMEIRVHMDFLLDVAEHGPEDLRADCLAAATRIGEHVLRAGVLPDGSVAARYVPGDGRPTGGTVAIRRLDVPSVLARLGGILGDERYRDVAREAVLELSYDHYWPGTWDRIDPGFDDNYGHYGERALVMWEAWPDEPAFRQLALSGLDHYAPLWRDALRFGGNIAADQVRCWRIAAGIAELEPDRAELVRGLLAAAADVHLTGQQTNGGPWIDVTVVNFDPQRLPVGDTAGVPQNLLEGLGLVYSDELGRRTEADRAAFTGVVRQTLASFGGPHGLIGTTRRAAAETGNPARGSLRLHPGLLAMLEQLD
;
A
#
# COMPACT_ATOMS: atom_id res chain seq x y z
N MET A 1 -26.52 -19.20 -59.22
CA MET A 1 -25.10 -19.53 -59.02
C MET A 1 -24.36 -18.23 -58.76
N PRO A 2 -23.96 -17.92 -57.52
CA PRO A 2 -23.11 -16.78 -57.24
C PRO A 2 -21.67 -17.21 -56.91
N THR A 3 -20.77 -16.39 -57.43
CA THR A 3 -19.32 -16.43 -57.35
C THR A 3 -18.85 -16.01 -55.96
N THR A 4 -17.85 -16.74 -55.47
CA THR A 4 -17.11 -16.57 -54.22
C THR A 4 -16.37 -15.24 -54.19
N PHE A 5 -16.60 -14.42 -53.15
CA PHE A 5 -15.80 -13.24 -52.83
C PHE A 5 -15.15 -13.48 -51.46
N TRP A 6 -13.85 -13.75 -51.45
CA TRP A 6 -13.03 -13.82 -50.24
C TRP A 6 -12.75 -12.39 -49.76
N MET A 7 -13.32 -12.00 -48.62
CA MET A 7 -12.87 -10.82 -47.87
C MET A 7 -11.80 -11.28 -46.87
N LEU A 8 -10.54 -11.16 -47.27
CA LEU A 8 -9.39 -11.16 -46.36
C LEU A 8 -9.49 -9.89 -45.50
N LEU A 9 -10.03 -10.00 -44.29
CA LEU A 9 -9.76 -9.03 -43.24
C LEU A 9 -8.29 -9.23 -42.85
N ALA A 10 -7.45 -8.27 -43.21
CA ALA A 10 -6.13 -8.13 -42.64
C ALA A 10 -6.29 -7.79 -41.15
N LEU A 11 -6.16 -8.79 -40.28
CA LEU A 11 -5.76 -8.59 -38.90
C LEU A 11 -4.36 -7.97 -38.96
N ALA A 12 -4.30 -6.64 -38.89
CA ALA A 12 -3.09 -5.98 -38.43
C ALA A 12 -2.85 -6.50 -37.02
N THR A 13 -1.97 -7.48 -36.87
CA THR A 13 -1.35 -7.82 -35.59
C THR A 13 -0.54 -6.59 -35.18
N THR A 14 -1.19 -5.64 -34.51
CA THR A 14 -0.50 -4.67 -33.68
C THR A 14 0.33 -5.48 -32.72
N LEU A 15 1.66 -5.35 -32.83
CA LEU A 15 2.56 -5.81 -31.78
C LEU A 15 2.01 -5.29 -30.45
N PRO A 16 1.96 -6.11 -29.38
CA PRO A 16 1.52 -5.64 -28.08
C PRO A 16 2.31 -4.38 -27.74
N GLN A 17 1.60 -3.28 -27.53
CA GLN A 17 2.23 -2.10 -26.98
C GLN A 17 2.50 -2.45 -25.52
N GLY A 18 3.79 -2.54 -25.16
CA GLY A 18 4.17 -2.67 -23.76
C GLY A 18 3.60 -1.51 -22.93
N PRO A 19 3.82 -1.49 -21.61
CA PRO A 19 3.31 -0.42 -20.77
C PRO A 19 3.69 0.95 -21.36
N PRO A 20 2.78 1.94 -21.35
CA PRO A 20 3.07 3.27 -21.88
C PRO A 20 4.41 3.76 -21.33
N THR A 21 5.34 4.07 -22.23
CA THR A 21 6.70 4.44 -21.83
C THR A 21 6.70 5.88 -21.35
N PRO A 22 7.19 6.17 -20.14
CA PRO A 22 7.28 7.54 -19.67
C PRO A 22 8.17 8.35 -20.63
N GLN A 23 7.79 9.60 -20.93
CA GLN A 23 8.65 10.47 -21.74
C GLN A 23 9.96 10.77 -21.00
N PRO A 24 11.14 10.48 -21.59
CA PRO A 24 12.41 10.87 -20.99
C PRO A 24 12.60 12.39 -21.10
N GLY A 25 13.08 13.03 -20.01
CA GLY A 25 13.46 14.46 -20.00
C GLY A 25 12.40 15.44 -19.49
N GLY A 26 11.49 14.99 -18.62
CA GLY A 26 10.47 15.85 -17.99
C GLY A 26 10.95 16.67 -16.78
N PRO A 27 10.07 17.51 -16.20
CA PRO A 27 10.33 18.23 -14.95
C PRO A 27 10.74 17.30 -13.81
N THR A 28 11.57 17.80 -12.91
CA THR A 28 12.05 17.10 -11.72
C THR A 28 11.85 17.94 -10.47
N ALA A 29 11.73 17.28 -9.32
CA ALA A 29 11.65 17.93 -8.02
C ALA A 29 12.68 17.33 -7.05
N GLN A 30 13.07 18.12 -6.05
CA GLN A 30 13.96 17.72 -4.97
C GLN A 30 13.14 17.21 -3.78
N VAL A 31 13.20 15.91 -3.52
CA VAL A 31 12.53 15.25 -2.40
C VAL A 31 13.48 15.23 -1.20
N SER A 32 12.99 15.61 -0.01
CA SER A 32 13.77 15.42 1.22
C SER A 32 13.81 13.93 1.54
N VAL A 33 15.01 13.37 1.66
CA VAL A 33 15.21 11.93 1.89
C VAL A 33 15.98 11.65 3.17
N LEU A 34 16.24 12.69 3.96
CA LEU A 34 16.79 12.60 5.31
C LEU A 34 15.71 12.98 6.32
N CYS A 35 15.49 12.12 7.29
CA CYS A 35 14.61 12.34 8.42
C CYS A 35 15.42 12.85 9.63
N ASN A 36 14.85 13.78 10.38
CA ASN A 36 15.44 14.37 11.60
C ASN A 36 16.90 14.83 11.44
N GLY A 37 17.21 15.54 10.34
CA GLY A 37 18.51 16.18 10.13
C GLY A 37 18.74 17.44 10.98
N ALA A 38 17.66 18.01 11.54
CA ALA A 38 17.72 19.12 12.49
C ALA A 38 17.97 18.66 13.94
N PHE A 39 17.79 17.37 14.23
CA PHE A 39 17.98 16.78 15.56
C PHE A 39 17.13 17.40 16.68
N ASP A 40 16.02 18.05 16.33
CA ASP A 40 15.09 18.69 17.27
C ASP A 40 14.14 17.69 17.94
N GLU A 41 14.03 16.49 17.40
CA GLU A 41 13.32 15.39 18.03
C GLU A 41 14.17 14.67 19.09
N THR A 42 13.59 14.45 20.28
CA THR A 42 14.21 13.68 21.37
C THR A 42 13.36 12.48 21.81
N ALA A 43 13.99 11.48 22.41
CA ALA A 43 13.29 10.34 22.98
C ALA A 43 12.51 10.70 24.27
N PRO A 44 11.33 10.10 24.50
CA PRO A 44 10.62 10.26 25.77
C PRO A 44 11.42 9.66 26.94
N GLY A 45 11.37 10.30 28.11
CA GLY A 45 11.82 9.67 29.36
C GLY A 45 13.34 9.53 29.57
N GLY A 46 14.17 10.20 28.78
CA GLY A 46 15.64 10.19 28.95
C GLY A 46 16.35 8.96 28.38
N ASP A 47 15.65 8.17 27.54
CA ASP A 47 16.25 7.10 26.76
C ASP A 47 17.29 7.67 25.78
N GLN A 48 18.45 7.02 25.62
CA GLN A 48 19.54 7.52 24.74
C GLN A 48 19.32 7.22 23.25
N ARG A 49 18.11 6.80 22.85
CA ARG A 49 17.81 6.47 21.46
C ARG A 49 17.77 7.73 20.60
N LEU A 50 18.31 7.62 19.40
CA LEU A 50 18.32 8.68 18.40
C LEU A 50 17.15 8.49 17.44
N PRO A 51 16.14 9.38 17.43
CA PRO A 51 15.05 9.28 16.45
C PRO A 51 15.61 9.32 15.03
N TRP A 52 15.20 8.39 14.17
CA TRP A 52 15.52 8.24 12.75
C TRP A 52 16.95 7.81 12.42
N TRP A 53 17.79 7.59 13.44
CA TRP A 53 19.20 7.24 13.24
C TRP A 53 19.53 5.91 13.88
N ARG A 54 20.14 5.02 13.10
CA ARG A 54 20.65 3.74 13.60
C ARG A 54 22.04 3.95 14.18
N VAL A 55 22.23 3.58 15.45
CA VAL A 55 23.56 3.55 16.08
C VAL A 55 24.30 2.29 15.65
N ILE A 56 25.48 2.47 15.06
CA ILE A 56 26.34 1.38 14.59
C ILE A 56 27.47 1.11 15.58
N ALA A 57 28.01 2.17 16.20
CA ALA A 57 29.03 2.06 17.22
C ALA A 57 28.95 3.22 18.23
N GLY A 58 29.29 2.93 19.48
CA GLY A 58 29.40 3.93 20.55
C GLY A 58 28.07 4.37 21.17
N THR A 59 28.10 5.56 21.77
CA THR A 59 26.97 6.18 22.48
C THR A 59 26.73 7.62 22.00
N PRO A 60 26.51 7.82 20.68
CA PRO A 60 26.22 9.14 20.13
C PRO A 60 24.96 9.71 20.77
N ARG A 61 24.89 11.04 20.87
CA ARG A 61 23.81 11.74 21.59
C ARG A 61 23.40 13.02 20.88
N ILE A 62 22.18 13.46 21.13
CA ILE A 62 21.73 14.80 20.74
C ILE A 62 22.02 15.76 21.89
N GLU A 63 22.70 16.86 21.59
CA GLU A 63 22.88 17.98 22.51
C GLU A 63 22.09 19.18 22.00
N THR A 64 21.34 19.83 22.89
CA THR A 64 20.58 21.04 22.60
C THR A 64 21.13 22.20 23.41
N ASP A 65 21.48 23.29 22.74
CA ASP A 65 21.91 24.54 23.37
C ASP A 65 21.23 25.76 22.71
N VAL A 66 21.76 26.96 22.99
CA VAL A 66 21.24 28.22 22.45
C VAL A 66 21.36 28.33 20.92
N ALA A 67 22.25 27.56 20.29
CA ALA A 67 22.40 27.53 18.84
C ALA A 67 21.46 26.51 18.16
N GLY A 68 20.81 25.64 18.94
CA GLY A 68 19.90 24.60 18.46
C GLY A 68 20.33 23.20 18.88
N SER A 69 19.72 22.20 18.26
CA SER A 69 20.07 20.79 18.48
C SER A 69 21.12 20.31 17.48
N ALA A 70 22.00 19.41 17.95
CA ALA A 70 23.00 18.78 17.12
C ALA A 70 23.29 17.36 17.56
N LEU A 71 23.59 16.50 16.60
CA LEU A 71 24.14 15.18 16.88
C LEU A 71 25.62 15.30 17.22
N VAL A 72 26.00 14.72 18.35
CA VAL A 72 27.39 14.62 18.80
C VAL A 72 27.87 13.19 18.65
N THR A 73 28.96 13.03 17.90
CA THR A 73 29.66 11.76 17.72
C THR A 73 31.11 11.92 18.20
N ALA A 74 31.48 11.21 19.26
CA ALA A 74 32.86 11.10 19.70
C ALA A 74 33.67 10.15 18.79
N ALA A 75 34.97 10.08 19.04
CA ALA A 75 35.87 9.29 18.22
C ALA A 75 35.52 7.79 18.28
N GLY A 76 35.31 7.18 17.12
CA GLY A 76 34.83 5.80 16.98
C GLY A 76 33.31 5.60 17.15
N GLU A 77 32.55 6.66 17.42
CA GLU A 77 31.08 6.60 17.39
C GLU A 77 30.56 6.77 15.98
N ILE A 78 29.54 5.98 15.62
CA ILE A 78 29.01 5.90 14.26
C ILE A 78 27.48 5.81 14.31
N VAL A 79 26.82 6.67 13.54
CA VAL A 79 25.39 6.54 13.22
C VAL A 79 25.19 6.45 11.72
N GLN A 80 24.06 5.89 11.30
CA GLN A 80 23.68 5.87 9.89
C GLN A 80 22.18 6.03 9.67
N GLN A 81 21.83 6.48 8.47
CA GLN A 81 20.46 6.52 7.96
C GLN A 81 20.47 6.16 6.46
N PRO A 82 19.57 5.28 6.00
CA PRO A 82 19.39 5.05 4.57
C PRO A 82 18.74 6.27 3.90
N LEU A 83 19.12 6.54 2.65
CA LEU A 83 18.61 7.65 1.85
C LEU A 83 18.05 7.10 0.53
N PRO A 84 16.73 7.14 0.30
CA PRO A 84 16.15 6.71 -0.96
C PRO A 84 16.59 7.61 -2.12
N ALA A 85 16.81 7.01 -3.30
CA ALA A 85 17.20 7.76 -4.51
C ALA A 85 16.79 7.01 -5.80
N MET A 86 16.67 7.72 -6.92
CA MET A 86 16.41 7.13 -8.24
C MET A 86 17.71 6.81 -8.98
N ALA A 87 17.69 5.79 -9.83
CA ALA A 87 18.77 5.55 -10.79
C ALA A 87 18.94 6.77 -11.71
N GLY A 88 20.16 7.31 -11.79
CA GLY A 88 20.48 8.51 -12.57
C GLY A 88 19.97 9.83 -11.99
N GLY A 89 19.32 9.82 -10.82
CA GLY A 89 18.99 11.03 -10.06
C GLY A 89 20.17 11.51 -9.22
N GLU A 90 20.30 12.82 -9.04
CA GLU A 90 21.31 13.39 -8.15
C GLU A 90 20.83 13.33 -6.69
N LEU A 91 21.75 13.00 -5.77
CA LEU A 91 21.57 13.11 -4.33
C LEU A 91 22.59 14.13 -3.79
N VAL A 92 22.10 15.16 -3.12
CA VAL A 92 22.92 16.22 -2.51
C VAL A 92 22.69 16.22 -1.00
N ILE A 93 23.78 16.16 -0.24
CA ILE A 93 23.79 16.20 1.22
C ILE A 93 24.47 17.49 1.67
N ARG A 94 23.84 18.23 2.58
CA ARG A 94 24.36 19.48 3.14
C ARG A 94 24.26 19.47 4.65
N GLY A 95 25.09 20.27 5.28
CA GLY A 95 24.92 20.63 6.68
C GLY A 95 26.11 21.39 7.25
N ARG A 96 26.14 21.49 8.58
CA ARG A 96 27.22 22.12 9.34
C ARG A 96 27.91 21.12 10.25
N LEU A 97 29.23 21.19 10.31
CA LEU A 97 30.06 20.39 11.20
C LEU A 97 30.96 21.30 12.05
N HIS A 98 31.03 21.01 13.36
CA HIS A 98 32.05 21.53 14.27
C HIS A 98 32.93 20.39 14.76
N GLY A 99 34.25 20.64 14.86
CA GLY A 99 35.24 19.66 15.28
C GLY A 99 35.70 18.74 14.14
N VAL A 100 36.07 17.51 14.48
CA VAL A 100 36.63 16.53 13.53
C VAL A 100 35.60 15.44 13.29
N GLY A 101 35.13 15.32 12.05
CA GLY A 101 34.13 14.33 11.67
C GLY A 101 34.34 13.79 10.27
N THR A 102 33.81 12.59 10.06
CA THR A 102 33.80 11.92 8.76
C THR A 102 32.36 11.65 8.36
N LEU A 103 32.01 12.07 7.14
CA LEU A 103 30.79 11.67 6.46
C LEU A 103 31.17 10.60 5.43
N THR A 104 30.47 9.47 5.45
CA THR A 104 30.61 8.43 4.43
C THR A 104 29.27 8.22 3.72
N LEU A 105 29.30 8.26 2.40
CA LEU A 105 28.18 7.86 1.56
C LEU A 105 28.46 6.49 0.96
N ILE A 106 27.54 5.55 1.19
CA ILE A 106 27.63 4.16 0.71
C ILE A 106 26.51 3.94 -0.30
N ASP A 107 26.79 3.40 -1.48
CA ASP A 107 25.77 3.07 -2.49
C ASP A 107 25.18 1.67 -2.31
N GLY A 108 24.17 1.33 -3.12
CA GLY A 108 23.46 0.06 -3.02
C GLY A 108 24.34 -1.19 -3.19
N LEU A 109 25.49 -1.09 -3.86
CA LEU A 109 26.46 -2.19 -4.02
C LEU A 109 27.55 -2.20 -2.94
N GLY A 110 27.49 -1.29 -1.96
CA GLY A 110 28.47 -1.16 -0.88
C GLY A 110 29.74 -0.38 -1.28
N GLY A 111 29.77 0.25 -2.45
CA GLY A 111 30.80 1.22 -2.80
C GLY A 111 30.66 2.46 -1.93
N SER A 112 31.77 3.02 -1.46
CA SER A 112 31.72 4.16 -0.54
C SER A 112 32.74 5.24 -0.88
N ALA A 113 32.40 6.47 -0.49
CA ALA A 113 33.28 7.63 -0.49
C ALA A 113 33.11 8.35 0.83
N SER A 114 34.22 8.82 1.36
CA SER A 114 34.26 9.52 2.64
C SER A 114 34.89 10.88 2.46
N GLU A 115 34.30 11.86 3.13
CA GLU A 115 34.92 13.16 3.34
C GLU A 115 35.18 13.33 4.82
N THR A 116 36.42 13.64 5.15
CA THR A 116 36.86 13.93 6.52
C THR A 116 37.27 15.37 6.57
N TRP A 117 36.75 16.07 7.57
CA TRP A 117 37.11 17.45 7.82
C TRP A 117 37.68 17.59 9.23
N ASP A 118 38.72 18.40 9.32
CA ASP A 118 39.32 18.85 10.57
C ASP A 118 38.94 20.33 10.70
N GLY A 119 37.78 20.61 11.28
CA GLY A 119 37.25 21.96 11.42
C GLY A 119 37.97 22.71 12.54
N PRO A 120 38.86 23.67 12.26
CA PRO A 120 39.58 24.36 13.29
C PRO A 120 38.77 25.60 13.71
N GLY A 121 37.91 25.47 14.72
CA GLY A 121 37.34 26.64 15.42
C GLY A 121 35.86 26.55 15.80
N ASP A 122 35.42 27.53 16.59
CA ASP A 122 34.08 27.60 17.18
C ASP A 122 32.97 27.90 16.15
N GLU A 123 33.29 28.46 14.98
CA GLU A 123 32.29 28.91 13.97
C GLU A 123 31.68 27.76 13.13
N GLY A 124 32.30 26.57 13.16
CA GLY A 124 31.90 25.42 12.33
C GLY A 124 32.14 25.67 10.84
N PHE A 125 31.96 24.64 10.01
CA PHE A 125 32.02 24.79 8.55
C PHE A 125 30.79 24.16 7.89
N GLU A 126 30.33 24.80 6.82
CA GLU A 126 29.28 24.27 5.95
C GLU A 126 29.88 23.33 4.90
N PHE A 127 29.18 22.25 4.60
CA PHE A 127 29.58 21.29 3.57
C PHE A 127 28.45 20.95 2.60
N GLU A 128 28.85 20.50 1.42
CA GLU A 128 27.97 19.90 0.41
C GLU A 128 28.69 18.68 -0.18
N VAL A 129 28.04 17.52 -0.15
CA VAL A 129 28.54 16.27 -0.73
C VAL A 129 27.51 15.79 -1.76
N ARG A 130 27.98 15.40 -2.95
CA ARG A 130 27.12 14.93 -4.05
C ARG A 130 27.38 13.46 -4.36
N ALA A 131 26.33 12.72 -4.71
CA ALA A 131 26.49 11.33 -5.13
C ALA A 131 27.29 11.20 -6.44
N SER A 132 27.30 12.24 -7.29
CA SER A 132 28.19 12.31 -8.46
C SER A 132 29.68 12.19 -8.12
N ASP A 133 30.08 12.67 -6.94
CA ASP A 133 31.47 12.66 -6.51
C ASP A 133 31.91 11.24 -6.12
N LEU A 134 30.98 10.48 -5.51
CA LEU A 134 31.14 9.05 -5.25
C LEU A 134 31.32 8.24 -6.55
N ALA A 135 30.50 8.51 -7.58
CA ALA A 135 30.61 7.82 -8.87
C ALA A 135 32.00 7.98 -9.51
N SER A 136 32.57 9.19 -9.38
CA SER A 136 33.92 9.50 -9.85
C SER A 136 34.99 8.67 -9.12
N GLY A 137 34.83 8.50 -7.80
CA GLY A 137 35.73 7.66 -6.99
C GLY A 137 35.61 6.15 -7.26
N LEU A 138 34.41 5.67 -7.58
CA LEU A 138 34.15 4.25 -7.83
C LEU A 138 34.47 3.79 -9.26
N MET A 139 34.67 4.72 -10.19
CA MET A 139 34.86 4.44 -11.63
C MET A 139 33.72 3.60 -12.23
N ARG A 140 32.52 3.70 -11.66
CA ARG A 140 31.28 3.08 -12.13
C ARG A 140 30.09 3.97 -11.74
N ALA A 141 28.93 3.73 -12.35
CA ALA A 141 27.70 4.35 -11.90
C ALA A 141 27.40 3.94 -10.44
N VAL A 142 26.90 4.89 -9.65
CA VAL A 142 26.38 4.63 -8.30
C VAL A 142 25.05 3.90 -8.40
N GLU A 143 24.87 2.91 -7.53
CA GLU A 143 23.59 2.19 -7.45
C GLU A 143 22.64 2.81 -6.42
N PRO A 144 21.34 2.94 -6.73
CA PRO A 144 20.38 3.58 -5.85
C PRO A 144 20.13 2.83 -4.54
N ARG A 145 19.50 3.57 -3.62
CA ARG A 145 19.55 3.42 -2.16
C ARG A 145 20.95 3.67 -1.61
N PHE A 146 21.13 4.86 -1.02
CA PHE A 146 22.36 5.20 -0.33
C PHE A 146 22.23 4.96 1.18
N VAL A 147 23.36 4.88 1.86
CA VAL A 147 23.45 4.98 3.31
C VAL A 147 24.38 6.13 3.65
N LEU A 148 23.85 7.11 4.39
CA LEU A 148 24.63 8.17 5.01
C LEU A 148 25.13 7.68 6.35
N GLN A 149 26.44 7.71 6.54
CA GLN A 149 27.09 7.42 7.81
C GLN A 149 27.81 8.66 8.32
N LEU A 150 27.62 8.97 9.60
CA LEU A 150 28.29 10.06 10.29
C LEU A 150 29.13 9.48 11.42
N ALA A 151 30.38 9.93 11.53
CA ALA A 151 31.32 9.46 12.54
C ALA A 151 32.17 10.59 13.11
N GLY A 152 32.56 10.47 14.38
CA GLY A 152 33.61 11.32 14.96
C GLY A 152 34.96 11.08 14.31
N GLY A 153 35.95 11.89 14.68
CA GLY A 153 37.34 11.76 14.22
C GLY A 153 37.99 10.44 14.63
N ASP A 154 39.22 10.24 14.19
CA ASP A 154 40.00 9.05 14.54
C ASP A 154 40.17 8.93 16.07
N PRO A 155 39.84 7.78 16.70
CA PRO A 155 40.08 7.53 18.13
C PRO A 155 41.50 7.81 18.59
N LEU A 156 42.46 7.79 17.67
CA LEU A 156 43.88 8.02 17.93
C LEU A 156 44.26 9.51 17.92
N VAL A 157 43.35 10.42 17.57
CA VAL A 157 43.58 11.87 17.54
C VAL A 157 42.84 12.58 18.70
N PRO A 158 43.56 13.26 19.62
CA PRO A 158 42.93 14.00 20.71
C PRO A 158 42.01 15.12 20.18
N GLY A 159 40.77 15.19 20.67
CA GLY A 159 39.78 16.17 20.20
C GLY A 159 38.87 15.71 19.05
N GLY A 160 38.88 14.42 18.70
CA GLY A 160 38.10 13.80 17.62
C GLY A 160 36.56 13.76 17.79
N GLN A 161 35.96 14.77 18.44
CA GLN A 161 34.51 14.90 18.52
C GLN A 161 33.99 15.70 17.31
N ALA A 162 32.88 15.24 16.74
CA ALA A 162 32.11 15.96 15.74
C ALA A 162 30.75 16.37 16.30
N ARG A 163 30.30 17.56 15.94
CA ARG A 163 28.94 18.06 16.17
C ARG A 163 28.29 18.41 14.83
N TRP A 164 27.27 17.65 14.46
CA TRP A 164 26.53 17.73 13.20
C TRP A 164 25.21 18.48 13.41
N SER A 165 24.93 19.46 12.57
CA SER A 165 23.69 20.25 12.64
C SER A 165 23.23 20.67 11.26
N GLU A 166 21.95 21.06 11.16
CA GLU A 166 21.33 21.55 9.92
C GLU A 166 21.51 20.57 8.74
N LEU A 167 21.50 19.26 9.02
CA LEU A 167 21.65 18.27 7.97
C LEU A 167 20.43 18.24 7.08
N SER A 168 20.66 18.15 5.77
CA SER A 168 19.63 17.87 4.79
C SER A 168 20.19 16.95 3.71
N ALA A 169 19.37 16.03 3.23
CA ALA A 169 19.65 15.27 2.02
C ALA A 169 18.46 15.41 1.06
N ARG A 170 18.76 15.78 -0.18
CA ARG A 170 17.77 16.00 -1.24
C ARG A 170 18.10 15.11 -2.42
N ALA A 171 17.15 14.29 -2.84
CA ALA A 171 17.28 13.45 -4.02
C ALA A 171 16.34 13.94 -5.14
N THR A 172 16.80 13.80 -6.37
CA THR A 172 16.07 14.26 -7.55
C THR A 172 15.15 13.16 -8.08
N PHE A 173 13.86 13.48 -8.18
CA PHE A 173 12.83 12.57 -8.68
C PHE A 173 12.10 13.18 -9.89
N PRO A 174 11.60 12.36 -10.85
CA PRO A 174 10.69 12.85 -11.89
C PRO A 174 9.43 13.45 -11.24
N CYS A 175 9.01 14.63 -11.70
CA CYS A 175 7.85 15.34 -11.16
C CYS A 175 7.00 15.91 -12.31
N PRO A 176 6.21 15.07 -13.01
CA PRO A 176 5.24 15.55 -14.00
C PRO A 176 4.26 16.55 -13.37
N THR A 177 3.55 17.30 -14.21
CA THR A 177 2.38 18.06 -13.73
C THR A 177 1.29 17.10 -13.24
N GLU A 178 0.31 17.60 -12.48
CA GLU A 178 -0.82 16.77 -12.06
C GLU A 178 -1.60 16.19 -13.25
N ASP A 179 -1.84 17.01 -14.29
CA ASP A 179 -2.53 16.58 -15.52
C ASP A 179 -1.75 15.49 -16.28
N ASP A 180 -0.42 15.65 -16.38
CA ASP A 180 0.45 14.66 -17.01
C ASP A 180 0.46 13.36 -16.20
N LEU A 181 0.52 13.44 -14.86
CA LEU A 181 0.48 12.27 -13.98
C LEU A 181 -0.88 11.55 -14.07
N ARG A 182 -1.99 12.29 -14.06
CA ARG A 182 -3.34 11.75 -14.25
C ARG A 182 -3.42 10.99 -15.57
N SER A 183 -2.91 11.58 -16.65
CA SER A 183 -2.87 10.95 -17.97
C SER A 183 -2.00 9.68 -17.99
N GLU A 184 -0.84 9.69 -17.33
CA GLU A 184 0.05 8.51 -17.20
C GLU A 184 -0.64 7.38 -16.41
N ILE A 185 -1.30 7.70 -15.29
CA ILE A 185 -2.04 6.73 -14.47
C ILE A 185 -3.19 6.10 -15.26
N LEU A 186 -4.00 6.93 -15.92
CA LEU A 186 -5.13 6.44 -16.71
C LEU A 186 -4.67 5.53 -17.86
N GLY A 187 -3.60 5.88 -18.55
CA GLY A 187 -3.02 5.03 -19.60
C GLY A 187 -2.49 3.69 -19.06
N LEU A 188 -1.91 3.68 -17.85
CA LEU A 188 -1.47 2.44 -17.20
C LEU A 188 -2.64 1.55 -16.78
N LEU A 189 -3.70 2.14 -16.21
CA LEU A 189 -4.92 1.41 -15.83
C LEU A 189 -5.61 0.84 -17.06
N GLU A 190 -5.77 1.62 -18.13
CA GLU A 190 -6.35 1.19 -19.41
C GLU A 190 -5.59 -0.01 -19.99
N TRP A 191 -4.27 0.14 -20.17
CA TRP A 191 -3.41 -0.96 -20.67
C TRP A 191 -3.55 -2.22 -19.81
N SER A 192 -3.49 -2.08 -18.48
CA SER A 192 -3.52 -3.23 -17.59
C SER A 192 -4.89 -3.91 -17.55
N PHE A 193 -5.98 -3.14 -17.50
CA PHE A 193 -7.33 -3.71 -17.56
C PHE A 193 -7.56 -4.45 -18.88
N ASP A 194 -7.11 -3.89 -20.01
CA ASP A 194 -7.24 -4.54 -21.32
C ASP A 194 -6.49 -5.87 -21.39
N GLU A 195 -5.26 -5.94 -20.89
CA GLU A 195 -4.51 -7.21 -20.84
C GLU A 195 -5.21 -8.25 -19.97
N HIS A 196 -5.75 -7.86 -18.81
CA HIS A 196 -6.49 -8.78 -17.95
C HIS A 196 -7.82 -9.22 -18.59
N LEU A 197 -8.62 -8.29 -19.12
CA LEU A 197 -9.91 -8.59 -19.73
C LEU A 197 -9.78 -9.41 -21.03
N SER A 198 -8.69 -9.26 -21.78
CA SER A 198 -8.48 -10.02 -23.01
C SER A 198 -7.94 -11.44 -22.79
N ARG A 199 -7.22 -11.68 -21.69
CA ARG A 199 -6.49 -12.95 -21.48
C ARG A 199 -7.03 -13.86 -20.39
N SER A 200 -7.70 -13.29 -19.39
CA SER A 200 -8.00 -13.99 -18.14
C SER A 200 -9.44 -14.51 -18.04
N LEU A 201 -10.31 -14.05 -18.93
CA LEU A 201 -11.74 -14.33 -18.87
C LEU A 201 -12.11 -15.76 -19.31
N ASP A 202 -13.29 -16.17 -18.89
CA ASP A 202 -13.87 -17.47 -19.19
C ASP A 202 -14.47 -17.56 -20.60
N ASP A 203 -13.85 -18.39 -21.42
CA ASP A 203 -14.27 -18.84 -22.75
C ASP A 203 -14.19 -20.38 -22.87
N LEU A 204 -14.19 -21.10 -21.74
CA LEU A 204 -13.82 -22.52 -21.66
C LEU A 204 -15.01 -23.47 -21.87
N GLY A 205 -16.15 -23.13 -21.27
CA GLY A 205 -17.38 -23.93 -21.29
C GLY A 205 -18.27 -23.64 -22.51
N PRO A 206 -19.50 -24.19 -22.54
CA PRO A 206 -20.51 -23.91 -23.56
C PRO A 206 -20.93 -22.43 -23.62
N ARG A 207 -20.85 -21.72 -22.48
CA ARG A 207 -21.14 -20.29 -22.37
C ARG A 207 -19.88 -19.51 -21.98
N PRO A 208 -19.50 -18.47 -22.73
CA PRO A 208 -18.50 -17.52 -22.23
C PRO A 208 -19.10 -16.66 -21.11
N THR A 209 -18.33 -16.42 -20.06
CA THR A 209 -18.72 -15.55 -18.94
C THR A 209 -17.66 -14.48 -18.69
N ALA A 210 -18.02 -13.44 -17.95
CA ALA A 210 -17.10 -12.42 -17.50
C ALA A 210 -16.29 -12.85 -16.28
N PHE A 211 -16.36 -14.10 -15.80
CA PHE A 211 -15.50 -14.51 -14.70
C PHE A 211 -14.04 -14.62 -15.13
N VAL A 212 -13.12 -14.30 -14.22
CA VAL A 212 -11.70 -14.55 -14.40
C VAL A 212 -11.44 -16.03 -14.12
N ALA A 213 -11.11 -16.80 -15.17
CA ALA A 213 -10.92 -18.25 -15.13
C ALA A 213 -9.50 -18.69 -15.48
N ARG A 214 -8.63 -17.77 -15.91
CA ARG A 214 -7.26 -18.05 -16.33
C ARG A 214 -6.28 -17.03 -15.77
N GLU A 215 -5.06 -17.48 -15.54
CA GLU A 215 -3.90 -16.61 -15.37
C GLU A 215 -3.11 -16.59 -16.69
N PHE A 216 -2.26 -15.58 -16.88
CA PHE A 216 -1.40 -15.48 -18.06
C PHE A 216 0.01 -15.05 -17.66
N ASP A 217 0.98 -15.38 -18.51
CA ASP A 217 2.38 -15.00 -18.38
C ASP A 217 2.60 -13.61 -18.99
N VAL A 218 3.23 -12.68 -18.28
CA VAL A 218 3.35 -11.28 -18.72
C VAL A 218 4.38 -11.09 -19.84
N ASP A 219 5.29 -12.03 -20.02
CA ASP A 219 6.32 -11.95 -21.06
C ASP A 219 5.79 -12.47 -22.40
N THR A 220 4.96 -13.51 -22.37
CA THR A 220 4.43 -14.17 -23.57
C THR A 220 2.96 -13.90 -23.85
N GLY A 221 2.20 -13.50 -22.84
CA GLY A 221 0.75 -13.32 -22.90
C GLY A 221 -0.03 -14.63 -22.93
N GLU A 222 0.65 -15.78 -22.87
CA GLU A 222 0.03 -17.10 -22.97
C GLU A 222 -0.60 -17.52 -21.63
N PRO A 223 -1.69 -18.32 -21.66
CA PRO A 223 -2.29 -18.87 -20.44
C PRO A 223 -1.30 -19.67 -19.61
N VAL A 224 -1.41 -19.52 -18.29
CA VAL A 224 -0.58 -20.19 -17.30
C VAL A 224 -1.38 -21.23 -16.53
N GLY A 225 -0.85 -22.45 -16.46
CA GLY A 225 -1.43 -23.52 -15.67
C GLY A 225 -2.76 -24.05 -16.24
N ALA A 226 -3.47 -24.82 -15.42
CA ALA A 226 -4.82 -25.26 -15.76
C ALA A 226 -5.83 -24.15 -15.44
N PRO A 227 -6.96 -24.07 -16.16
CA PRO A 227 -8.05 -23.18 -15.80
C PRO A 227 -8.51 -23.35 -14.36
N MET A 228 -8.99 -22.26 -13.78
CA MET A 228 -9.57 -22.27 -12.43
C MET A 228 -10.87 -23.08 -12.45
N GLY A 229 -10.95 -24.13 -11.62
CA GLY A 229 -12.17 -24.95 -11.51
C GLY A 229 -13.27 -24.33 -10.63
N ARG A 230 -13.04 -23.13 -10.08
CA ARG A 230 -13.98 -22.39 -9.22
C ARG A 230 -13.76 -20.89 -9.40
N VAL A 231 -14.77 -20.20 -9.91
CA VAL A 231 -14.73 -18.75 -10.16
C VAL A 231 -15.96 -18.07 -9.56
N THR A 232 -15.83 -16.78 -9.24
CA THR A 232 -16.88 -15.91 -8.71
C THR A 232 -16.38 -14.46 -8.78
N PHE A 233 -16.58 -13.64 -7.74
CA PHE A 233 -15.94 -12.34 -7.61
C PHE A 233 -14.40 -12.40 -7.73
N HIS A 234 -13.84 -11.46 -8.49
CA HIS A 234 -12.40 -11.25 -8.65
C HIS A 234 -12.04 -9.77 -8.40
N PRO A 235 -10.94 -9.45 -7.69
CA PRO A 235 -10.57 -8.07 -7.32
C PRO A 235 -10.45 -7.08 -8.50
N LEU A 236 -10.18 -7.58 -9.71
CA LEU A 236 -10.20 -6.81 -10.95
C LEU A 236 -11.44 -5.91 -11.05
N TYR A 237 -12.62 -6.46 -10.70
CA TYR A 237 -13.87 -5.73 -10.86
C TYR A 237 -14.11 -4.68 -9.80
N GLY A 238 -13.60 -4.86 -8.59
CA GLY A 238 -13.59 -3.79 -7.57
C GLY A 238 -12.66 -2.63 -7.98
N GLN A 239 -11.49 -2.94 -8.53
CA GLN A 239 -10.54 -1.94 -9.03
C GLN A 239 -11.07 -1.21 -10.26
N LEU A 240 -11.70 -1.93 -11.19
CA LEU A 240 -12.34 -1.36 -12.37
C LEU A 240 -13.52 -0.45 -11.99
N LEU A 241 -14.32 -0.83 -10.98
CA LEU A 241 -15.41 -0.01 -10.46
C LEU A 241 -14.89 1.30 -9.87
N ARG A 242 -13.83 1.25 -9.05
CA ARG A 242 -13.16 2.46 -8.53
C ARG A 242 -12.63 3.36 -9.64
N ALA A 243 -11.96 2.79 -10.64
CA ALA A 243 -11.48 3.54 -11.80
C ALA A 243 -12.62 4.24 -12.54
N TRP A 244 -13.71 3.51 -12.78
CA TRP A 244 -14.90 4.02 -13.46
C TRP A 244 -15.63 5.10 -12.67
N ALA A 245 -15.65 5.01 -11.34
CA ALA A 245 -16.28 6.01 -10.48
C ALA A 245 -15.57 7.37 -10.55
N VAL A 246 -14.24 7.38 -10.73
CA VAL A 246 -13.45 8.61 -10.92
C VAL A 246 -13.50 9.10 -12.37
N GLU A 247 -13.27 8.20 -13.34
CA GLU A 247 -13.27 8.53 -14.77
C GLU A 247 -14.15 7.53 -15.54
N PRO A 248 -15.44 7.84 -15.78
CA PRO A 248 -16.33 6.93 -16.48
C PRO A 248 -15.92 6.74 -17.95
N ARG A 249 -15.45 5.53 -18.28
CA ARG A 249 -15.14 5.13 -19.66
C ARG A 249 -16.09 4.05 -20.18
N ALA A 250 -16.38 4.09 -21.48
CA ALA A 250 -17.38 3.22 -22.09
C ALA A 250 -16.96 1.74 -22.04
N GLU A 251 -15.68 1.47 -22.32
CA GLU A 251 -15.08 0.15 -22.29
C GLU A 251 -15.06 -0.45 -20.87
N TRP A 252 -14.75 0.35 -19.86
CA TRP A 252 -14.78 -0.07 -18.46
C TRP A 252 -16.22 -0.33 -17.98
N GLY A 253 -17.14 0.57 -18.32
CA GLY A 253 -18.56 0.41 -18.01
C GLY A 253 -19.16 -0.85 -18.64
N ALA A 254 -18.85 -1.13 -19.91
CA ALA A 254 -19.30 -2.34 -20.59
C ALA A 254 -18.75 -3.63 -19.96
N ALA A 255 -17.47 -3.63 -19.54
CA ALA A 255 -16.88 -4.76 -18.84
C ALA A 255 -17.50 -4.98 -17.45
N LEU A 256 -17.72 -3.90 -16.69
CA LEU A 256 -18.42 -3.95 -15.40
C LEU A 256 -19.85 -4.46 -15.55
N GLU A 257 -20.61 -3.95 -16.51
CA GLU A 257 -21.98 -4.37 -16.77
C GLU A 257 -22.04 -5.86 -17.07
N ARG A 258 -21.18 -6.35 -17.98
CA ARG A 258 -21.14 -7.78 -18.32
C ARG A 258 -20.85 -8.64 -17.10
N PHE A 259 -19.87 -8.24 -16.28
CA PHE A 259 -19.54 -8.95 -15.05
C PHE A 259 -20.66 -8.94 -14.02
N VAL A 260 -21.24 -7.79 -13.73
CA VAL A 260 -22.30 -7.66 -12.73
C VAL A 260 -23.52 -8.49 -13.14
N ARG A 261 -23.88 -8.53 -14.43
CA ARG A 261 -24.97 -9.39 -14.93
C ARG A 261 -24.66 -10.87 -14.72
N ASP A 262 -23.48 -11.33 -15.12
CA ASP A 262 -23.06 -12.73 -14.88
C ASP A 262 -22.96 -13.06 -13.38
N PHE A 263 -22.49 -12.12 -12.55
CA PHE A 263 -22.39 -12.31 -11.11
C PHE A 263 -23.77 -12.43 -10.44
N LEU A 264 -24.73 -11.56 -10.82
CA LEU A 264 -26.11 -11.63 -10.32
C LEU A 264 -26.83 -12.91 -10.76
N GLU A 265 -26.58 -13.40 -11.98
CA GLU A 265 -27.23 -14.59 -12.54
C GLU A 265 -26.59 -15.91 -12.03
N LEU A 266 -25.26 -15.99 -12.11
CA LEU A 266 -24.50 -17.23 -11.92
C LEU A 266 -23.79 -17.27 -10.56
N GLY A 267 -23.31 -16.11 -10.09
CA GLY A 267 -22.55 -15.96 -8.85
C GLY A 267 -23.40 -15.95 -7.57
N LEU A 268 -24.73 -15.87 -7.68
CA LEU A 268 -25.65 -15.91 -6.54
C LEU A 268 -26.60 -17.12 -6.65
N HIS A 269 -26.85 -17.78 -5.52
CA HIS A 269 -27.82 -18.87 -5.46
C HIS A 269 -29.25 -18.32 -5.56
N PRO A 270 -30.11 -18.86 -6.45
CA PRO A 270 -31.42 -18.25 -6.77
C PRO A 270 -32.40 -18.23 -5.59
N GLU A 271 -32.37 -19.23 -4.71
CA GLU A 271 -33.29 -19.31 -3.57
C GLU A 271 -32.76 -18.60 -2.31
N THR A 272 -31.55 -18.94 -1.87
CA THR A 272 -30.94 -18.38 -0.65
C THR A 272 -30.41 -16.95 -0.84
N GLY A 273 -30.13 -16.53 -2.08
CA GLY A 273 -29.48 -15.26 -2.42
C GLY A 273 -27.98 -15.21 -2.12
N LEU A 274 -27.40 -16.30 -1.59
CA LEU A 274 -26.02 -16.31 -1.11
C LEU A 274 -25.01 -16.42 -2.27
N PRO A 275 -23.82 -15.81 -2.14
CA PRO A 275 -22.72 -15.99 -3.08
C PRO A 275 -22.31 -17.44 -3.25
N ARG A 276 -22.08 -17.89 -4.49
CA ARG A 276 -21.63 -19.24 -4.86
C ARG A 276 -20.50 -19.22 -5.87
N TYR A 277 -19.83 -20.36 -6.01
CA TYR A 277 -18.84 -20.55 -7.07
C TYR A 277 -19.52 -21.05 -8.35
N TRP A 278 -18.86 -20.78 -9.47
CA TRP A 278 -19.16 -21.33 -10.79
C TRP A 278 -18.00 -22.21 -11.26
N ASP A 279 -18.29 -23.35 -11.88
CA ASP A 279 -17.29 -24.12 -12.64
C ASP A 279 -17.32 -23.66 -14.10
N PRO A 280 -16.30 -22.94 -14.58
CA PRO A 280 -16.29 -22.39 -15.93
C PRO A 280 -16.10 -23.47 -17.02
N VAL A 281 -15.54 -24.63 -16.67
CA VAL A 281 -15.29 -25.72 -17.62
C VAL A 281 -16.53 -26.58 -17.78
N ALA A 282 -17.16 -26.95 -16.66
CA ALA A 282 -18.37 -27.75 -16.66
C ALA A 282 -19.65 -26.92 -16.89
N ASP A 283 -19.56 -25.59 -16.75
CA ASP A 283 -20.67 -24.63 -16.91
C ASP A 283 -21.84 -24.94 -15.97
N VAL A 284 -21.49 -25.14 -14.69
CA VAL A 284 -22.43 -25.50 -13.62
C VAL A 284 -22.15 -24.71 -12.34
N PRO A 285 -23.20 -24.41 -11.55
CA PRO A 285 -23.01 -23.82 -10.23
C PRO A 285 -22.45 -24.84 -9.24
N LEU A 286 -21.70 -24.35 -8.25
CA LEU A 286 -21.13 -25.14 -7.18
C LEU A 286 -21.71 -24.68 -5.83
N ASP A 287 -22.81 -25.32 -5.43
CA ASP A 287 -23.64 -24.87 -4.30
C ASP A 287 -23.24 -25.49 -2.95
N ASP A 288 -22.40 -26.53 -2.93
CA ASP A 288 -22.02 -27.26 -1.72
C ASP A 288 -20.79 -26.68 -0.98
N ALA A 289 -20.06 -25.77 -1.63
CA ALA A 289 -18.83 -25.20 -1.09
C ALA A 289 -19.13 -23.93 -0.29
N GLY A 290 -18.81 -23.94 1.01
CA GLY A 290 -19.00 -22.76 1.85
C GLY A 290 -18.19 -21.55 1.35
N MET A 291 -18.75 -20.35 1.38
CA MET A 291 -18.13 -19.12 0.87
C MET A 291 -18.26 -17.97 1.86
N GLU A 292 -17.20 -17.16 1.98
CA GLU A 292 -17.23 -15.92 2.77
C GLU A 292 -18.05 -14.86 2.03
N ILE A 293 -19.01 -14.25 2.72
CA ILE A 293 -19.98 -13.38 2.05
C ILE A 293 -19.58 -11.92 2.01
N ARG A 294 -18.65 -11.50 2.88
CA ARG A 294 -18.27 -10.08 3.04
C ARG A 294 -17.90 -9.43 1.70
N VAL A 295 -16.85 -9.95 1.03
CA VAL A 295 -16.30 -9.31 -0.18
C VAL A 295 -17.33 -9.20 -1.30
N HIS A 296 -18.24 -10.18 -1.40
CA HIS A 296 -19.32 -10.19 -2.38
C HIS A 296 -20.40 -9.15 -2.05
N MET A 297 -20.75 -9.04 -0.77
CA MET A 297 -21.73 -8.06 -0.31
C MET A 297 -21.18 -6.64 -0.40
N ASP A 298 -19.91 -6.41 -0.02
CA ASP A 298 -19.20 -5.14 -0.21
C ASP A 298 -19.24 -4.71 -1.67
N PHE A 299 -18.85 -5.60 -2.61
CA PHE A 299 -18.89 -5.28 -4.04
C PHE A 299 -20.31 -4.94 -4.55
N LEU A 300 -21.34 -5.67 -4.10
CA LEU A 300 -22.72 -5.35 -4.48
C LEU A 300 -23.16 -3.97 -3.96
N LEU A 301 -22.74 -3.59 -2.75
CA LEU A 301 -23.01 -2.26 -2.20
C LEU A 301 -22.22 -1.17 -2.95
N ASP A 302 -20.95 -1.43 -3.29
CA ASP A 302 -20.13 -0.50 -4.08
C ASP A 302 -20.77 -0.24 -5.44
N VAL A 303 -21.28 -1.28 -6.13
CA VAL A 303 -22.00 -1.12 -7.40
C VAL A 303 -23.33 -0.37 -7.19
N ALA A 304 -24.04 -0.61 -6.09
CA ALA A 304 -25.28 0.10 -5.79
C ALA A 304 -25.08 1.61 -5.61
N GLU A 305 -23.95 2.03 -5.03
CA GLU A 305 -23.64 3.44 -4.78
C GLU A 305 -22.96 4.11 -5.98
N HIS A 306 -21.98 3.43 -6.58
CA HIS A 306 -21.05 4.01 -7.54
C HIS A 306 -21.05 3.35 -8.92
N GLY A 307 -21.84 2.30 -9.15
CA GLY A 307 -21.85 1.56 -10.42
C GLY A 307 -22.76 2.17 -11.51
N PRO A 308 -22.87 1.50 -12.67
CA PRO A 308 -23.82 1.86 -13.73
C PRO A 308 -25.26 1.94 -13.21
N GLU A 309 -25.97 3.02 -13.56
CA GLU A 309 -27.29 3.37 -12.98
C GLU A 309 -28.33 2.25 -13.12
N ASP A 310 -28.34 1.53 -14.23
CA ASP A 310 -29.29 0.46 -14.54
C ASP A 310 -29.09 -0.81 -13.70
N LEU A 311 -27.93 -0.96 -13.05
CA LEU A 311 -27.60 -2.13 -12.23
C LEU A 311 -27.75 -1.86 -10.73
N ARG A 312 -27.79 -0.59 -10.30
CA ARG A 312 -27.73 -0.20 -8.89
C ARG A 312 -28.84 -0.84 -8.05
N ALA A 313 -30.07 -0.80 -8.56
CA ALA A 313 -31.23 -1.34 -7.86
C ALA A 313 -31.16 -2.88 -7.71
N ASP A 314 -30.70 -3.57 -8.75
CA ASP A 314 -30.57 -5.04 -8.74
C ASP A 314 -29.46 -5.49 -7.78
N CYS A 315 -28.34 -4.77 -7.75
CA CYS A 315 -27.24 -5.01 -6.81
C CYS A 315 -27.66 -4.74 -5.36
N LEU A 316 -28.34 -3.63 -5.08
CA LEU A 316 -28.89 -3.35 -3.76
C LEU A 316 -29.87 -4.45 -3.33
N ALA A 317 -30.79 -4.85 -4.21
CA ALA A 317 -31.74 -5.92 -3.92
C ALA A 317 -31.04 -7.27 -3.64
N ALA A 318 -29.94 -7.57 -4.34
CA ALA A 318 -29.11 -8.74 -4.07
C ALA A 318 -28.43 -8.66 -2.69
N ALA A 319 -27.81 -7.53 -2.35
CA ALA A 319 -27.22 -7.30 -1.04
C ALA A 319 -28.27 -7.40 0.08
N THR A 320 -29.48 -6.86 -0.12
CA THR A 320 -30.60 -7.01 0.83
C THR A 320 -30.99 -8.47 1.03
N ARG A 321 -31.07 -9.28 -0.03
CA ARG A 321 -31.37 -10.73 0.12
C ARG A 321 -30.32 -11.45 0.96
N ILE A 322 -29.04 -11.14 0.77
CA ILE A 322 -27.95 -11.66 1.60
C ILE A 322 -28.13 -11.20 3.05
N GLY A 323 -28.36 -9.90 3.28
CA GLY A 323 -28.59 -9.35 4.62
C GLY A 323 -29.76 -10.01 5.35
N GLU A 324 -30.91 -10.19 4.70
CA GLU A 324 -32.08 -10.89 5.26
C GLU A 324 -31.77 -12.36 5.59
N HIS A 325 -30.93 -13.01 4.79
CA HIS A 325 -30.46 -14.35 5.11
C HIS A 325 -29.67 -14.36 6.42
N VAL A 326 -28.73 -13.43 6.57
CA VAL A 326 -27.89 -13.31 7.77
C VAL A 326 -28.74 -13.00 9.00
N LEU A 327 -29.71 -12.09 8.92
CA LEU A 327 -30.62 -11.81 10.04
C LEU A 327 -31.42 -13.05 10.47
N ARG A 328 -31.83 -13.88 9.51
CA ARG A 328 -32.64 -15.09 9.77
C ARG A 328 -31.83 -16.24 10.36
N ALA A 329 -30.60 -16.46 9.89
CA ALA A 329 -29.86 -17.70 10.13
C ALA A 329 -28.37 -17.52 10.45
N GLY A 330 -27.84 -16.29 10.40
CA GLY A 330 -26.43 -15.98 10.52
C GLY A 330 -25.96 -15.55 11.91
N VAL A 331 -26.87 -15.14 12.79
CA VAL A 331 -26.56 -14.84 14.20
C VAL A 331 -26.45 -16.14 14.98
N LEU A 332 -25.26 -16.42 15.51
CA LEU A 332 -24.93 -17.66 16.20
C LEU A 332 -25.36 -17.62 17.69
N PRO A 333 -25.48 -18.78 18.36
CA PRO A 333 -25.92 -18.83 19.75
C PRO A 333 -25.04 -18.08 20.76
N ASP A 334 -23.78 -17.81 20.41
CA ASP A 334 -22.83 -17.03 21.20
C ASP A 334 -22.87 -15.52 20.89
N GLY A 335 -23.83 -15.07 20.07
CA GLY A 335 -23.97 -13.67 19.65
C GLY A 335 -23.04 -13.25 18.53
N SER A 336 -22.12 -14.11 18.07
CA SER A 336 -21.29 -13.82 16.91
C SER A 336 -22.09 -13.96 15.60
N VAL A 337 -21.58 -13.37 14.52
CA VAL A 337 -22.19 -13.46 13.19
C VAL A 337 -21.33 -14.35 12.30
N ALA A 338 -21.95 -15.35 11.68
CA ALA A 338 -21.26 -16.24 10.76
C ALA A 338 -20.74 -15.47 9.54
N ALA A 339 -19.45 -15.68 9.21
CA ALA A 339 -18.81 -15.04 8.05
C ALA A 339 -18.98 -15.83 6.75
N ARG A 340 -19.28 -17.13 6.87
CA ARG A 340 -19.25 -18.10 5.76
C ARG A 340 -20.50 -18.98 5.77
N TYR A 341 -21.04 -19.24 4.58
CA TYR A 341 -22.31 -19.96 4.39
C TYR A 341 -22.19 -20.96 3.25
N VAL A 342 -22.92 -22.07 3.33
CA VAL A 342 -23.11 -23.00 2.21
C VAL A 342 -24.26 -22.49 1.34
N PRO A 343 -24.04 -22.17 0.05
CA PRO A 343 -25.05 -21.49 -0.76
C PRO A 343 -26.33 -22.32 -0.99
N GLY A 344 -26.17 -23.63 -1.21
CA GLY A 344 -27.27 -24.53 -1.59
C GLY A 344 -28.31 -24.75 -0.50
N ASP A 345 -27.92 -24.71 0.77
CA ASP A 345 -28.84 -24.92 1.90
C ASP A 345 -28.87 -23.76 2.90
N GLY A 346 -28.04 -22.74 2.71
CA GLY A 346 -28.00 -21.56 3.55
C GLY A 346 -27.35 -21.76 4.92
N ARG A 347 -26.79 -22.95 5.22
CA ARG A 347 -26.27 -23.18 6.57
C ARG A 347 -25.07 -22.27 6.82
N PRO A 348 -24.97 -21.63 8.00
CA PRO A 348 -23.72 -21.01 8.42
C PRO A 348 -22.67 -22.10 8.66
N THR A 349 -21.44 -21.87 8.24
CA THR A 349 -20.31 -22.72 8.61
C THR A 349 -19.67 -22.18 9.88
N GLY A 350 -19.50 -23.02 10.90
CA GLY A 350 -18.78 -22.63 12.12
C GLY A 350 -17.29 -22.39 11.86
N GLY A 351 -16.68 -21.52 12.66
CA GLY A 351 -15.24 -21.22 12.61
C GLY A 351 -14.89 -19.96 11.84
N THR A 352 -15.22 -18.80 12.39
CA THR A 352 -14.65 -17.52 11.94
C THR A 352 -13.31 -17.33 12.66
N VAL A 353 -12.24 -17.05 11.91
CA VAL A 353 -10.97 -16.63 12.51
C VAL A 353 -11.24 -15.35 13.31
N ALA A 354 -10.71 -15.23 14.54
CA ALA A 354 -11.06 -14.14 15.45
C ALA A 354 -10.99 -12.74 14.79
N ILE A 355 -9.92 -12.46 14.04
CA ILE A 355 -9.71 -11.19 13.33
C ILE A 355 -10.80 -10.84 12.30
N ARG A 356 -11.58 -11.85 11.84
CA ARG A 356 -12.68 -11.69 10.87
C ARG A 356 -14.05 -11.57 11.53
N ARG A 357 -14.15 -11.54 12.86
CA ARG A 357 -15.42 -11.49 13.61
C ARG A 357 -16.33 -10.33 13.17
N LEU A 358 -15.76 -9.18 12.81
CA LEU A 358 -16.52 -7.99 12.42
C LEU A 358 -16.78 -7.89 10.92
N ASP A 359 -16.35 -8.85 10.11
CA ASP A 359 -16.49 -8.79 8.66
C ASP A 359 -17.94 -8.61 8.22
N VAL A 360 -18.82 -9.54 8.59
CA VAL A 360 -20.25 -9.43 8.25
C VAL A 360 -20.95 -8.30 9.01
N PRO A 361 -20.75 -8.11 10.34
CA PRO A 361 -21.30 -6.98 11.08
C PRO A 361 -21.10 -5.62 10.39
N SER A 362 -19.89 -5.33 9.90
CA SER A 362 -19.62 -4.04 9.24
C SER A 362 -20.45 -3.82 7.98
N VAL A 363 -20.57 -4.84 7.13
CA VAL A 363 -21.33 -4.73 5.87
C VAL A 363 -22.84 -4.72 6.13
N LEU A 364 -23.32 -5.39 7.19
CA LEU A 364 -24.70 -5.23 7.63
C LEU A 364 -24.98 -3.80 8.09
N ALA A 365 -24.10 -3.19 8.89
CA ALA A 365 -24.28 -1.81 9.33
C ALA A 365 -24.37 -0.85 8.14
N ARG A 366 -23.47 -1.01 7.14
CA ARG A 366 -23.50 -0.24 5.88
C ARG A 366 -24.81 -0.43 5.12
N LEU A 367 -25.25 -1.68 4.90
CA LEU A 367 -26.55 -1.98 4.29
C LEU A 367 -27.70 -1.32 5.07
N GLY A 368 -27.67 -1.41 6.40
CA GLY A 368 -28.66 -0.80 7.28
C GLY A 368 -28.71 0.72 7.14
N GLY A 369 -27.55 1.38 7.05
CA GLY A 369 -27.45 2.83 6.83
C GLY A 369 -28.07 3.25 5.50
N ILE A 370 -27.79 2.50 4.42
CA ILE A 370 -28.36 2.72 3.09
C ILE A 370 -29.90 2.56 3.09
N LEU A 371 -30.40 1.53 3.79
CA LEU A 371 -31.83 1.22 3.82
C LEU A 371 -32.62 1.99 4.90
N GLY A 372 -31.93 2.60 5.87
CA GLY A 372 -32.55 3.12 7.10
C GLY A 372 -33.16 2.02 7.99
N ASP A 373 -32.63 0.79 7.93
CA ASP A 373 -33.18 -0.36 8.69
C ASP A 373 -32.30 -0.68 9.91
N GLU A 374 -32.86 -0.36 11.08
CA GLU A 374 -32.19 -0.51 12.38
C GLU A 374 -31.88 -1.96 12.76
N ARG A 375 -32.56 -2.97 12.17
CA ARG A 375 -32.30 -4.39 12.50
C ARG A 375 -30.86 -4.78 12.19
N TYR A 376 -30.31 -4.24 11.10
CA TYR A 376 -28.92 -4.49 10.73
C TYR A 376 -27.93 -3.77 11.64
N ARG A 377 -28.25 -2.51 12.00
CA ARG A 377 -27.47 -1.73 12.97
C ARG A 377 -27.38 -2.45 14.31
N ASP A 378 -28.51 -2.96 14.82
CA ASP A 378 -28.56 -3.59 16.12
C ASP A 378 -27.70 -4.87 16.17
N VAL A 379 -27.72 -5.70 15.12
CA VAL A 379 -26.81 -6.87 15.03
C VAL A 379 -25.34 -6.45 15.02
N ALA A 380 -25.00 -5.38 14.29
CA ALA A 380 -23.63 -4.87 14.25
C ALA A 380 -23.20 -4.29 15.61
N ARG A 381 -24.10 -3.57 16.30
CA ARG A 381 -23.85 -3.01 17.63
C ARG A 381 -23.54 -4.08 18.66
N GLU A 382 -24.34 -5.14 18.73
CA GLU A 382 -24.08 -6.23 19.68
C GLU A 382 -22.70 -6.90 19.42
N ALA A 383 -22.27 -6.97 18.16
CA ALA A 383 -20.99 -7.58 17.81
C ALA A 383 -19.76 -6.79 18.30
N VAL A 384 -19.88 -5.47 18.51
CA VAL A 384 -18.76 -4.60 18.93
C VAL A 384 -18.69 -4.39 20.45
N LEU A 385 -19.80 -4.56 21.19
CA LEU A 385 -19.85 -4.29 22.64
C LEU A 385 -18.88 -5.16 23.48
N GLU A 386 -18.46 -6.30 22.95
CA GLU A 386 -17.54 -7.22 23.62
C GLU A 386 -16.07 -7.06 23.20
N LEU A 387 -15.76 -6.14 22.30
CA LEU A 387 -14.44 -5.99 21.71
C LEU A 387 -13.65 -4.84 22.35
N SER A 388 -12.43 -5.12 22.80
CA SER A 388 -11.50 -4.11 23.33
C SER A 388 -10.07 -4.40 22.91
N TYR A 389 -9.38 -3.42 22.32
CA TYR A 389 -8.00 -3.53 21.84
C TYR A 389 -6.99 -3.90 22.94
N ASP A 390 -7.23 -3.50 24.18
CA ASP A 390 -6.35 -3.77 25.32
C ASP A 390 -6.18 -5.26 25.63
N HIS A 391 -7.05 -6.12 25.10
CA HIS A 391 -6.98 -7.57 25.28
C HIS A 391 -6.27 -8.31 24.14
N TYR A 392 -5.94 -7.64 23.02
CA TYR A 392 -5.51 -8.32 21.79
C TYR A 392 -4.01 -8.19 21.46
N TRP A 393 -3.30 -7.16 21.96
CA TRP A 393 -1.86 -7.03 21.70
C TRP A 393 -1.06 -6.51 22.91
N PRO A 394 -0.16 -7.32 23.49
CA PRO A 394 0.74 -6.88 24.58
C PRO A 394 2.08 -6.33 24.05
N GLY A 395 2.23 -6.15 22.73
CA GLY A 395 3.51 -5.73 22.15
C GLY A 395 3.82 -4.26 22.38
N THR A 396 5.09 -3.92 22.14
CA THR A 396 5.66 -2.59 22.34
C THR A 396 5.96 -1.93 20.98
N TRP A 397 6.38 -0.67 20.97
CA TRP A 397 6.64 0.09 19.72
C TRP A 397 7.66 -0.60 18.78
N ASP A 398 8.65 -1.32 19.32
CA ASP A 398 9.69 -2.02 18.54
C ASP A 398 9.17 -3.33 17.92
N ARG A 399 8.02 -3.80 18.40
CA ARG A 399 7.29 -4.99 17.96
C ARG A 399 5.81 -4.66 17.84
N ILE A 400 5.49 -3.59 17.12
CA ILE A 400 4.12 -3.12 16.95
C ILE A 400 3.30 -4.08 16.08
N ASP A 401 3.94 -4.70 15.08
CA ASP A 401 3.30 -5.75 14.26
C ASP A 401 3.49 -7.17 14.83
N PRO A 402 2.51 -8.07 14.62
CA PRO A 402 1.29 -7.89 13.81
C PRO A 402 0.16 -7.12 14.49
N GLY A 403 0.31 -6.67 15.74
CA GLY A 403 -0.79 -6.05 16.48
C GLY A 403 -1.46 -4.88 15.75
N PHE A 404 -0.69 -3.96 15.19
CA PHE A 404 -1.25 -2.81 14.48
C PHE A 404 -1.89 -3.21 13.15
N ASP A 405 -1.20 -3.95 12.29
CA ASP A 405 -1.81 -4.39 11.03
C ASP A 405 -2.96 -5.41 11.21
N ASP A 406 -2.73 -6.53 11.88
CA ASP A 406 -3.75 -7.60 11.98
C ASP A 406 -4.93 -7.20 12.87
N ASN A 407 -4.70 -6.65 14.07
CA ASN A 407 -5.83 -6.36 14.97
C ASN A 407 -6.47 -5.01 14.63
N TYR A 408 -5.69 -3.92 14.61
CA TYR A 408 -6.24 -2.60 14.31
C TYR A 408 -6.63 -2.46 12.84
N GLY A 409 -5.80 -2.95 11.91
CA GLY A 409 -6.15 -2.94 10.50
C GLY A 409 -7.42 -3.71 10.19
N HIS A 410 -7.66 -4.87 10.81
CA HIS A 410 -8.95 -5.54 10.65
C HIS A 410 -10.05 -4.84 11.43
N TYR A 411 -10.06 -4.87 12.77
CA TYR A 411 -11.21 -4.39 13.54
C TYR A 411 -11.49 -2.90 13.34
N GLY A 412 -10.44 -2.08 13.14
CA GLY A 412 -10.56 -0.64 12.93
C GLY A 412 -11.22 -0.30 11.59
N GLU A 413 -10.86 -1.00 10.51
CA GLU A 413 -11.51 -0.82 9.19
C GLU A 413 -13.00 -1.12 9.29
N ARG A 414 -13.38 -2.15 10.06
CA ARG A 414 -14.79 -2.51 10.25
C ARG A 414 -15.51 -1.50 11.15
N ALA A 415 -14.87 -1.03 12.20
CA ALA A 415 -15.42 -0.03 13.11
C ALA A 415 -15.65 1.32 12.39
N LEU A 416 -14.72 1.74 11.55
CA LEU A 416 -14.85 2.95 10.73
C LEU A 416 -16.06 2.85 9.80
N VAL A 417 -16.19 1.77 9.02
CA VAL A 417 -17.35 1.54 8.13
C VAL A 417 -18.68 1.59 8.89
N MET A 418 -18.73 0.99 10.08
CA MET A 418 -19.94 1.04 10.93
C MET A 418 -20.25 2.47 11.40
N TRP A 419 -19.22 3.24 11.77
CA TRP A 419 -19.38 4.61 12.23
C TRP A 419 -19.79 5.57 11.11
N GLU A 420 -19.25 5.42 9.91
CA GLU A 420 -19.67 6.15 8.71
C GLU A 420 -21.15 5.91 8.40
N ALA A 421 -21.60 4.66 8.49
CA ALA A 421 -22.99 4.29 8.23
C ALA A 421 -23.96 4.81 9.31
N TRP A 422 -23.50 4.93 10.56
CA TRP A 422 -24.30 5.37 11.70
C TRP A 422 -23.51 6.34 12.60
N PRO A 423 -23.36 7.63 12.20
CA PRO A 423 -22.52 8.60 12.92
C PRO A 423 -22.92 8.85 14.37
N ASP A 424 -24.21 8.67 14.67
CA ASP A 424 -24.80 8.88 16.00
C ASP A 424 -24.72 7.65 16.92
N GLU A 425 -24.25 6.49 16.45
CA GLU A 425 -24.14 5.27 17.27
C GLU A 425 -22.82 5.26 18.07
N PRO A 426 -22.86 5.45 19.41
CA PRO A 426 -21.65 5.64 20.19
C PRO A 426 -20.73 4.42 20.21
N ALA A 427 -21.28 3.20 20.10
CA ALA A 427 -20.47 1.98 20.16
C ALA A 427 -19.47 1.88 18.99
N PHE A 428 -19.89 2.28 17.78
CA PHE A 428 -19.03 2.26 16.59
C PHE A 428 -17.92 3.30 16.69
N ARG A 429 -18.27 4.54 17.04
CA ARG A 429 -17.30 5.62 17.29
C ARG A 429 -16.28 5.24 18.36
N GLN A 430 -16.74 4.72 19.50
CA GLN A 430 -15.87 4.36 20.62
C GLN A 430 -14.87 3.28 20.22
N LEU A 431 -15.30 2.25 19.49
CA LEU A 431 -14.39 1.21 19.05
C LEU A 431 -13.31 1.77 18.11
N ALA A 432 -13.70 2.53 17.07
CA ALA A 432 -12.76 3.13 16.12
C ALA A 432 -11.72 4.02 16.83
N LEU A 433 -12.18 4.93 17.70
CA LEU A 433 -11.29 5.84 18.44
C LEU A 433 -10.38 5.11 19.43
N SER A 434 -10.89 4.09 20.13
CA SER A 434 -10.08 3.32 21.08
C SER A 434 -8.90 2.60 20.43
N GLY A 435 -9.06 2.15 19.17
CA GLY A 435 -7.98 1.57 18.39
C GLY A 435 -6.89 2.59 18.06
N LEU A 436 -7.29 3.77 17.55
CA LEU A 436 -6.35 4.84 17.26
C LEU A 436 -5.60 5.28 18.53
N ASP A 437 -6.33 5.52 19.63
CA ASP A 437 -5.75 5.98 20.89
C ASP A 437 -4.78 4.94 21.50
N HIS A 438 -5.03 3.64 21.30
CA HIS A 438 -4.13 2.56 21.73
C HIS A 438 -2.86 2.49 20.88
N TYR A 439 -2.97 2.49 19.55
CA TYR A 439 -1.84 2.24 18.66
C TYR A 439 -1.04 3.48 18.26
N ALA A 440 -1.65 4.67 18.18
CA ALA A 440 -0.98 5.92 17.80
C ALA A 440 0.34 6.19 18.57
N PRO A 441 0.42 6.10 19.91
CA PRO A 441 1.68 6.33 20.62
C PRO A 441 2.74 5.27 20.30
N LEU A 442 2.35 4.00 20.16
CA LEU A 442 3.25 2.91 19.78
C LEU A 442 3.78 3.11 18.37
N TRP A 443 2.89 3.51 17.44
CA TRP A 443 3.21 3.71 16.04
C TRP A 443 4.13 4.90 15.85
N ARG A 444 3.86 6.03 16.52
CA ARG A 444 4.77 7.17 16.56
C ARG A 444 6.19 6.75 16.93
N ASP A 445 6.34 5.97 17.98
CA ASP A 445 7.65 5.56 18.47
C ASP A 445 8.28 4.48 17.56
N ALA A 446 7.48 3.60 16.96
CA ALA A 446 7.92 2.64 15.93
C ALA A 446 8.52 3.33 14.71
N LEU A 447 7.83 4.35 14.19
CA LEU A 447 8.29 5.15 13.06
C LEU A 447 9.57 5.90 13.40
N ARG A 448 9.68 6.47 14.61
CA ARG A 448 10.83 7.28 15.02
C ARG A 448 12.06 6.45 15.39
N PHE A 449 11.90 5.28 15.98
CA PHE A 449 13.04 4.51 16.54
C PHE A 449 13.34 3.23 15.76
N GLY A 450 12.73 3.04 14.59
CA GLY A 450 13.03 1.92 13.70
C GLY A 450 12.45 0.59 14.19
N GLY A 451 11.21 0.62 14.69
CA GLY A 451 10.44 -0.60 15.03
C GLY A 451 10.16 -1.48 13.80
N ASN A 452 9.44 -2.58 14.00
CA ASN A 452 8.97 -3.40 12.89
C ASN A 452 7.75 -2.76 12.21
N ILE A 453 7.91 -2.32 10.98
CA ILE A 453 6.88 -1.63 10.20
C ILE A 453 6.56 -2.49 8.98
N ALA A 454 5.44 -3.20 9.01
CA ALA A 454 4.98 -4.03 7.91
C ALA A 454 4.44 -3.18 6.74
N ALA A 455 4.53 -3.71 5.52
CA ALA A 455 4.11 -2.95 4.33
C ALA A 455 2.60 -2.71 4.31
N ASP A 456 1.82 -3.70 4.70
CA ASP A 456 0.36 -3.70 4.77
C ASP A 456 -0.25 -2.79 5.85
N GLN A 457 0.56 -2.21 6.75
CA GLN A 457 0.13 -1.16 7.68
C GLN A 457 -0.55 0.03 7.00
N VAL A 458 -0.38 0.22 5.69
CA VAL A 458 -1.09 1.24 4.89
C VAL A 458 -2.61 1.10 5.01
N ARG A 459 -3.15 -0.09 5.26
CA ARG A 459 -4.56 -0.26 5.65
C ARG A 459 -4.91 0.58 6.88
N CYS A 460 -4.04 0.61 7.88
CA CYS A 460 -4.22 1.40 9.09
C CYS A 460 -4.15 2.91 8.82
N TRP A 461 -3.48 3.33 7.75
CA TRP A 461 -3.43 4.74 7.35
C TRP A 461 -4.79 5.21 6.86
N ARG A 462 -5.48 4.40 6.04
CA ARG A 462 -6.86 4.67 5.60
C ARG A 462 -7.80 4.82 6.79
N ILE A 463 -7.67 3.94 7.78
CA ILE A 463 -8.47 4.01 9.01
C ILE A 463 -8.20 5.33 9.75
N ALA A 464 -6.92 5.70 9.93
CA ALA A 464 -6.55 6.93 10.62
C ALA A 464 -7.04 8.18 9.88
N ALA A 465 -6.94 8.21 8.54
CA ALA A 465 -7.44 9.29 7.71
C ALA A 465 -8.97 9.45 7.84
N GLY A 466 -9.73 8.35 7.71
CA GLY A 466 -11.19 8.40 7.90
C GLY A 466 -11.60 8.80 9.32
N ILE A 467 -10.85 8.39 10.35
CA ILE A 467 -11.07 8.89 11.71
C ILE A 467 -10.82 10.40 11.80
N ALA A 468 -9.80 10.95 11.13
CA ALA A 468 -9.53 12.39 11.14
C ALA A 468 -10.64 13.21 10.46
N GLU A 469 -11.31 12.63 9.45
CA GLU A 469 -12.47 13.24 8.80
C GLU A 469 -13.70 13.25 9.73
N LEU A 470 -13.98 12.14 10.41
CA LEU A 470 -15.11 12.02 11.34
C LEU A 470 -14.86 12.69 12.70
N GLU A 471 -13.59 12.82 13.12
CA GLU A 471 -13.15 13.43 14.37
C GLU A 471 -12.03 14.46 14.12
N PRO A 472 -12.38 15.71 13.76
CA PRO A 472 -11.39 16.74 13.43
C PRO A 472 -10.37 17.02 14.54
N ASP A 473 -10.72 16.79 15.82
CA ASP A 473 -9.81 16.93 16.96
C ASP A 473 -8.62 15.95 16.92
N ARG A 474 -8.67 14.91 16.10
CA ARG A 474 -7.58 13.95 15.87
C ARG A 474 -6.74 14.27 14.62
N ALA A 475 -7.16 15.23 13.79
CA ALA A 475 -6.54 15.46 12.49
C ALA A 475 -5.05 15.83 12.55
N GLU A 476 -4.63 16.66 13.52
CA GLU A 476 -3.21 17.04 13.66
C GLU A 476 -2.33 15.84 14.02
N LEU A 477 -2.80 15.00 14.95
CA LEU A 477 -2.12 13.76 15.33
C LEU A 477 -1.98 12.82 14.12
N VAL A 478 -3.07 12.58 13.42
CA VAL A 478 -3.11 11.69 12.25
C VAL A 478 -2.19 12.22 11.15
N ARG A 479 -2.25 13.53 10.85
CA ARG A 479 -1.38 14.16 9.85
C ARG A 479 0.09 13.92 10.15
N GLY A 480 0.52 14.12 11.40
CA GLY A 480 1.90 13.87 11.82
C GLY A 480 2.32 12.41 11.69
N LEU A 481 1.44 11.46 12.03
CA LEU A 481 1.70 10.03 11.92
C LEU A 481 1.80 9.56 10.47
N LEU A 482 0.84 9.95 9.63
CA LEU A 482 0.85 9.64 8.20
C LEU A 482 2.05 10.27 7.50
N ALA A 483 2.45 11.47 7.93
CA ALA A 483 3.64 12.13 7.42
C ALA A 483 4.89 11.26 7.63
N ALA A 484 5.14 10.91 8.88
CA ALA A 484 6.26 10.06 9.27
C ALA A 484 6.19 8.66 8.65
N ALA A 485 5.00 8.07 8.52
CA ALA A 485 4.81 6.76 7.94
C ALA A 485 5.20 6.70 6.47
N ALA A 486 4.78 7.68 5.67
CA ALA A 486 5.19 7.75 4.26
C ALA A 486 6.71 7.88 4.11
N ASP A 487 7.35 8.69 4.96
CA ASP A 487 8.79 8.91 4.92
C ASP A 487 9.57 7.65 5.33
N VAL A 488 9.12 6.93 6.37
CA VAL A 488 9.69 5.64 6.79
C VAL A 488 9.53 4.58 5.70
N HIS A 489 8.35 4.46 5.10
CA HIS A 489 8.14 3.44 4.06
C HIS A 489 8.92 3.76 2.79
N LEU A 490 8.94 5.03 2.33
CA LEU A 490 9.75 5.45 1.19
C LEU A 490 11.24 5.18 1.44
N THR A 491 11.72 5.42 2.65
CA THR A 491 13.12 5.19 3.03
C THR A 491 13.46 3.72 3.21
N GLY A 492 12.61 2.98 3.91
CA GLY A 492 12.90 1.64 4.39
C GLY A 492 12.56 0.52 3.42
N GLN A 493 11.68 0.75 2.45
CA GLN A 493 11.27 -0.28 1.49
C GLN A 493 12.10 -0.30 0.20
N GLN A 494 12.99 0.68 -0.02
CA GLN A 494 13.91 0.60 -1.15
C GLN A 494 14.94 -0.49 -0.87
N THR A 495 15.15 -1.38 -1.84
CA THR A 495 16.22 -2.37 -1.77
C THR A 495 17.56 -1.78 -2.18
N ASN A 496 18.64 -2.44 -1.82
CA ASN A 496 19.98 -2.13 -2.28
C ASN A 496 20.16 -2.16 -3.82
N GLY A 497 19.23 -2.76 -4.55
CA GLY A 497 19.26 -2.76 -6.02
C GLY A 497 18.54 -1.56 -6.64
N GLY A 498 17.88 -0.71 -5.84
CA GLY A 498 17.10 0.44 -6.28
C GLY A 498 15.57 0.24 -6.36
N PRO A 499 14.99 -0.94 -6.65
CA PRO A 499 13.54 -1.11 -6.58
C PRO A 499 13.01 -0.98 -5.15
N TRP A 500 11.83 -0.36 -5.02
CA TRP A 500 10.98 -0.49 -3.84
C TRP A 500 10.20 -1.79 -3.90
N ILE A 501 9.99 -2.41 -2.74
CA ILE A 501 9.23 -3.66 -2.59
C ILE A 501 8.37 -3.62 -1.33
N ASP A 502 7.23 -4.31 -1.35
CA ASP A 502 6.45 -4.54 -0.14
C ASP A 502 7.16 -5.58 0.73
N VAL A 503 7.70 -5.11 1.86
CA VAL A 503 8.38 -5.88 2.91
C VAL A 503 8.22 -5.19 4.25
N THR A 504 8.40 -5.94 5.33
CA THR A 504 8.59 -5.36 6.65
C THR A 504 9.91 -4.61 6.73
N VAL A 505 9.88 -3.41 7.28
CA VAL A 505 11.04 -2.56 7.58
C VAL A 505 11.39 -2.72 9.05
N VAL A 506 12.68 -2.87 9.37
CA VAL A 506 13.19 -2.84 10.75
C VAL A 506 14.46 -2.00 10.75
N ASN A 507 14.58 -1.06 11.69
CA ASN A 507 15.67 -0.07 11.73
C ASN A 507 15.84 0.67 10.39
N PHE A 508 14.73 1.02 9.74
CA PHE A 508 14.72 1.71 8.43
C PHE A 508 15.34 0.88 7.30
N ASP A 509 15.53 -0.43 7.51
CA ASP A 509 16.04 -1.36 6.51
C ASP A 509 14.99 -2.41 6.13
N PRO A 510 14.88 -2.79 4.85
CA PRO A 510 13.96 -3.83 4.42
C PRO A 510 14.44 -5.19 4.97
N GLN A 511 13.53 -5.93 5.61
CA GLN A 511 13.81 -7.25 6.18
C GLN A 511 12.89 -8.31 5.57
N ARG A 512 13.46 -9.48 5.27
CA ARG A 512 12.69 -10.68 4.96
C ARG A 512 12.51 -11.44 6.27
N LEU A 513 11.31 -11.40 6.84
CA LEU A 513 11.02 -12.13 8.05
C LEU A 513 10.68 -13.60 7.73
N PRO A 514 11.04 -14.58 8.61
CA PRO A 514 10.72 -15.99 8.39
C PRO A 514 9.22 -16.30 8.36
N VAL A 515 8.39 -15.35 8.81
CA VAL A 515 6.95 -15.48 9.03
C VAL A 515 6.30 -14.24 8.41
N GLY A 516 6.08 -14.23 7.10
CA GLY A 516 5.45 -13.11 6.40
C GLY A 516 6.22 -12.59 5.18
N ASP A 517 5.47 -12.36 4.12
CA ASP A 517 5.75 -11.70 2.85
C ASP A 517 6.78 -12.28 1.88
N THR A 518 6.27 -12.56 0.68
CA THR A 518 7.08 -12.70 -0.53
C THR A 518 7.34 -11.30 -1.06
N ALA A 519 8.60 -10.87 -1.06
CA ALA A 519 9.02 -9.61 -1.69
C ALA A 519 8.41 -9.48 -3.10
N GLY A 520 7.75 -8.35 -3.35
CA GLY A 520 7.03 -8.11 -4.60
C GLY A 520 6.83 -6.63 -4.92
N VAL A 521 5.93 -6.35 -5.85
CA VAL A 521 5.52 -4.99 -6.25
C VAL A 521 5.17 -4.17 -4.99
N PRO A 522 5.61 -2.89 -4.88
CA PRO A 522 5.36 -2.02 -3.73
C PRO A 522 3.91 -1.48 -3.75
N GLN A 523 2.93 -2.38 -3.69
CA GLN A 523 1.51 -2.04 -3.71
C GLN A 523 1.16 -1.11 -2.57
N ASN A 524 1.52 -1.51 -1.34
CA ASN A 524 1.08 -0.80 -0.16
C ASN A 524 1.76 0.56 -0.07
N LEU A 525 3.07 0.67 -0.37
CA LEU A 525 3.73 1.98 -0.42
C LEU A 525 3.07 2.92 -1.42
N LEU A 526 2.71 2.45 -2.62
CA LEU A 526 2.05 3.30 -3.62
C LEU A 526 0.64 3.70 -3.18
N GLU A 527 -0.12 2.80 -2.56
CA GLU A 527 -1.42 3.12 -1.94
C GLU A 527 -1.27 4.17 -0.85
N GLY A 528 -0.25 4.05 0.00
CA GLY A 528 0.04 5.01 1.07
C GLY A 528 0.47 6.38 0.54
N LEU A 529 1.34 6.42 -0.47
CA LEU A 529 1.77 7.66 -1.12
C LEU A 529 0.62 8.35 -1.87
N GLY A 530 -0.28 7.59 -2.49
CA GLY A 530 -1.51 8.12 -3.08
C GLY A 530 -2.44 8.71 -2.01
N LEU A 531 -2.70 7.94 -0.94
CA LEU A 531 -3.55 8.37 0.18
C LEU A 531 -3.05 9.65 0.86
N VAL A 532 -1.74 9.77 1.09
CA VAL A 532 -1.18 10.95 1.77
C VAL A 532 -1.10 12.17 0.87
N TYR A 533 -1.24 12.05 -0.45
CA TYR A 533 -1.25 13.17 -1.38
C TYR A 533 -2.57 13.95 -1.31
N SER A 534 -2.79 14.69 -0.22
CA SER A 534 -4.03 15.44 0.03
C SER A 534 -3.74 16.85 0.55
N ASP A 535 -4.63 17.78 0.23
CA ASP A 535 -4.59 19.16 0.74
C ASP A 535 -4.90 19.20 2.24
N GLU A 536 -5.83 18.38 2.71
CA GLU A 536 -6.22 18.23 4.12
C GLU A 536 -5.07 17.73 4.99
N LEU A 537 -4.21 16.88 4.42
CA LEU A 537 -2.98 16.40 5.05
C LEU A 537 -1.78 17.35 4.83
N GLY A 538 -1.93 18.41 4.03
CA GLY A 538 -0.88 19.37 3.71
C GLY A 538 0.27 18.77 2.89
N ARG A 539 -0.02 17.72 2.13
CA ARG A 539 0.95 16.89 1.39
C ARG A 539 0.66 16.80 -0.12
N ARG A 540 -0.29 17.60 -0.63
CA ARG A 540 -0.42 17.85 -2.08
C ARG A 540 0.74 18.73 -2.58
N THR A 541 1.96 18.20 -2.55
CA THR A 541 3.18 18.94 -2.89
C THR A 541 3.92 18.33 -4.07
N GLU A 542 4.76 19.11 -4.75
CA GLU A 542 5.61 18.59 -5.83
C GLU A 542 6.55 17.48 -5.36
N ALA A 543 7.00 17.51 -4.10
CA ALA A 543 7.88 16.50 -3.55
C ALA A 543 7.16 15.16 -3.36
N ASP A 544 5.93 15.18 -2.83
CA ASP A 544 5.12 13.97 -2.65
C ASP A 544 4.71 13.37 -4.00
N ARG A 545 4.32 14.22 -4.96
CA ARG A 545 4.04 13.79 -6.34
C ARG A 545 5.27 13.17 -7.01
N ALA A 546 6.46 13.73 -6.78
CA ALA A 546 7.70 13.21 -7.33
C ALA A 546 8.11 11.88 -6.70
N ALA A 547 7.92 11.72 -5.39
CA ALA A 547 8.16 10.44 -4.70
C ALA A 547 7.25 9.34 -5.28
N PHE A 548 5.94 9.59 -5.38
CA PHE A 548 5.00 8.66 -5.99
C PHE A 548 5.41 8.29 -7.43
N THR A 549 5.69 9.30 -8.26
CA THR A 549 6.08 9.10 -9.66
C THR A 549 7.36 8.27 -9.77
N GLY A 550 8.36 8.53 -8.93
CA GLY A 550 9.59 7.76 -8.89
C GLY A 550 9.35 6.29 -8.58
N VAL A 551 8.54 6.00 -7.55
CA VAL A 551 8.21 4.62 -7.17
C VAL A 551 7.44 3.92 -8.28
N VAL A 552 6.45 4.56 -8.92
CA VAL A 552 5.71 3.98 -10.07
C VAL A 552 6.66 3.66 -11.22
N ARG A 553 7.46 4.62 -11.68
CA ARG A 553 8.34 4.42 -12.84
C ARG A 553 9.44 3.39 -12.57
N GLN A 554 10.01 3.37 -11.36
CA GLN A 554 10.95 2.33 -10.97
C GLN A 554 10.29 0.94 -10.89
N THR A 555 9.03 0.89 -10.44
CA THR A 555 8.24 -0.35 -10.41
C THR A 555 7.99 -0.89 -11.81
N LEU A 556 7.58 -0.05 -12.76
CA LEU A 556 7.43 -0.44 -14.16
C LEU A 556 8.74 -0.96 -14.76
N ALA A 557 9.87 -0.30 -14.47
CA ALA A 557 11.18 -0.74 -14.94
C ALA A 557 11.61 -2.10 -14.36
N SER A 558 11.18 -2.41 -13.14
CA SER A 558 11.64 -3.60 -12.38
C SER A 558 10.71 -4.81 -12.53
N PHE A 559 9.41 -4.57 -12.66
CA PHE A 559 8.35 -5.59 -12.63
C PHE A 559 7.50 -5.62 -13.91
N GLY A 560 7.65 -4.64 -14.80
CA GLY A 560 6.91 -4.59 -16.07
C GLY A 560 7.33 -5.69 -17.04
N GLY A 561 6.34 -6.19 -17.78
CA GLY A 561 6.47 -7.02 -18.98
C GLY A 561 5.53 -6.51 -20.08
N PRO A 562 5.64 -7.03 -21.31
CA PRO A 562 4.80 -6.62 -22.45
C PRO A 562 3.29 -6.72 -22.20
N HIS A 563 2.85 -7.68 -21.36
CA HIS A 563 1.44 -7.98 -21.14
C HIS A 563 0.96 -7.73 -19.71
N GLY A 564 1.79 -7.18 -18.83
CA GLY A 564 1.39 -6.92 -17.46
C GLY A 564 2.57 -6.77 -16.51
N LEU A 565 2.28 -6.87 -15.22
CA LEU A 565 3.27 -6.78 -14.16
C LEU A 565 3.43 -8.14 -13.49
N ILE A 566 4.66 -8.54 -13.18
CA ILE A 566 4.89 -9.70 -12.32
C ILE A 566 4.61 -9.34 -10.86
N GLY A 567 3.93 -10.23 -10.13
CA GLY A 567 3.65 -10.02 -8.71
C GLY A 567 4.84 -10.21 -7.76
N THR A 568 5.95 -10.77 -8.25
CA THR A 568 7.15 -11.12 -7.47
C THR A 568 8.42 -10.69 -8.21
N THR A 569 9.61 -10.79 -7.59
CA THR A 569 10.86 -10.52 -8.32
C THR A 569 11.12 -11.55 -9.44
N ARG A 570 11.65 -11.12 -10.59
CA ARG A 570 12.07 -12.03 -11.70
C ARG A 570 13.01 -13.14 -11.23
N ARG A 571 13.86 -12.84 -10.24
CA ARG A 571 14.78 -13.80 -9.63
C ARG A 571 14.04 -14.90 -8.86
N ALA A 572 13.03 -14.55 -8.07
CA ALA A 572 12.19 -15.52 -7.36
C ALA A 572 11.35 -16.36 -8.33
N ALA A 573 10.88 -15.77 -9.43
CA ALA A 573 10.17 -16.47 -10.50
C ALA A 573 11.05 -17.56 -11.15
N ALA A 574 12.31 -17.23 -11.44
CA ALA A 574 13.29 -18.16 -12.01
C ALA A 574 13.66 -19.33 -11.07
N GLU A 575 13.75 -19.09 -9.76
CA GLU A 575 14.14 -20.11 -8.77
C GLU A 575 12.99 -21.08 -8.42
N THR A 576 11.74 -20.63 -8.50
CA THR A 576 10.55 -21.42 -8.12
C THR A 576 9.80 -22.01 -9.31
N GLY A 577 10.25 -21.73 -10.55
CA GLY A 577 9.51 -22.06 -11.77
C GLY A 577 8.16 -21.36 -11.83
N ASN A 578 7.97 -20.27 -11.06
CA ASN A 578 6.75 -19.48 -11.12
C ASN A 578 6.76 -18.74 -12.46
N PRO A 579 5.82 -19.04 -13.37
CA PRO A 579 5.66 -18.26 -14.60
C PRO A 579 5.43 -16.80 -14.22
N ALA A 580 5.75 -15.89 -15.12
CA ALA A 580 5.70 -14.46 -14.86
C ALA A 580 4.22 -14.01 -14.79
N ARG A 581 3.45 -14.43 -13.78
CA ARG A 581 1.99 -14.27 -13.74
C ARG A 581 1.58 -12.81 -13.65
N GLY A 582 0.60 -12.43 -14.47
CA GLY A 582 -0.02 -11.10 -14.47
C GLY A 582 -0.60 -10.72 -13.11
N SER A 583 -0.27 -9.52 -12.64
CA SER A 583 -0.58 -9.02 -11.31
C SER A 583 -1.31 -7.68 -11.36
N LEU A 584 -2.34 -7.55 -10.51
CA LEU A 584 -3.11 -6.33 -10.29
C LEU A 584 -2.57 -5.47 -9.14
N ARG A 585 -1.42 -5.84 -8.56
CA ARG A 585 -0.89 -5.21 -7.33
C ARG A 585 -0.58 -3.72 -7.47
N LEU A 586 -0.40 -3.19 -8.67
CA LEU A 586 -0.16 -1.77 -8.87
C LEU A 586 -1.44 -0.93 -8.79
N HIS A 587 -2.60 -1.52 -9.07
CA HIS A 587 -3.85 -0.78 -9.25
C HIS A 587 -4.30 -0.01 -8.00
N PRO A 588 -4.24 -0.57 -6.77
CA PRO A 588 -4.67 0.18 -5.58
C PRO A 588 -3.94 1.51 -5.40
N GLY A 589 -2.62 1.54 -5.63
CA GLY A 589 -1.83 2.77 -5.54
C GLY A 589 -2.09 3.76 -6.66
N LEU A 590 -2.28 3.28 -7.89
CA LEU A 590 -2.68 4.14 -9.01
C LEU A 590 -4.05 4.78 -8.77
N LEU A 591 -5.02 4.00 -8.28
CA LEU A 591 -6.36 4.48 -7.97
C LEU A 591 -6.37 5.47 -6.83
N ALA A 592 -5.62 5.20 -5.74
CA ALA A 592 -5.51 6.11 -4.61
C ALA A 592 -4.96 7.49 -5.04
N MET A 593 -3.93 7.53 -5.90
CA MET A 593 -3.43 8.80 -6.44
C MET A 593 -4.42 9.43 -7.42
N LEU A 594 -5.06 8.64 -8.29
CA LEU A 594 -6.05 9.15 -9.25
C LEU A 594 -7.22 9.86 -8.54
N GLU A 595 -7.70 9.30 -7.43
CA GLU A 595 -8.77 9.87 -6.59
C GLU A 595 -8.38 11.25 -6.00
N GLN A 596 -7.08 11.53 -5.80
CA GLN A 596 -6.59 12.82 -5.31
C GLN A 596 -6.27 13.83 -6.42
N LEU A 597 -6.19 13.36 -7.67
CA LEU A 597 -5.94 14.18 -8.86
C LEU A 597 -7.24 14.56 -9.58
N ASP A 598 -8.40 14.17 -9.04
CA ASP A 598 -9.73 14.63 -9.45
C ASP A 598 -10.10 15.92 -8.70
#